data_AF-A0A9X9M3X1-F1
#
_entry.id   AF-A0A9X9M3X1-F1
#
_cell.length_a   1.000
_cell.length_b   1.000
_cell.length_c   1.000
_cell.angle_alpha   90.00
_cell.angle_beta   90.00
_cell.angle_gamma   90.00
#
_symmetry.space_group_name_H-M   'P 1'
#
loop_
_entity.id
_entity.type
_entity.pdbx_description
1 polymer ?
#
loop_
_entity_poly.entity_id
_entity_poly.type
_entity_poly.pdbx_seq_one_letter_code
_entity_poly.pdbx_strand_id
1 'polypeptide(L)'
;AGPGRRGWRTGELLGSAAEEAGAQPGRRGSTAAPLNSIRAGAEQAVGCGDSWRRSGPASRGEFSLGSDHHGTMQAHELFRYFRMPELADFRQYVRTLPTNTLMGFGAFAALTTFWYATRPKALKPPCDLSMQSVEVPGSDGVRRSPLLDSDEPLVYFYEDVRTLYEGFQRGIQISNNGPCLGSRKPDQPYEWLSYKQVAEIAECVGSALLQKGFKPSPDQFIGIFAQNRPEWVIIEQGCFAYSMVVVPLYDTLGTEAITYIVNKAELSLVFVDKPEKANLLLDSVENKLTPGIKTVVLMDSYGIDLLERGKRCGVEIISMKAMEDLGRANKQRPKPPAPEDLAVICFTSGTTGNPKGALITHGNIVSDCSAFVKVTENTVNPSPDDTLISFLPLAHMFERVVECVMLCHGAKIGFFQGDIRLLMDDLKALQPTIFPVVPRLLNRMFDRIFGQANTTLKRWLLDFASKRKEAELRSGIIRNNSLWDRLIFHKIQSSLGGKVRLMITGAAPVSATVLTF
;
A
#
# COMPACT_ATOMS: atom_id res chain seq x y z
N ALA A 1 12.01 15.04 -56.61
CA ALA A 1 11.27 13.82 -56.26
C ALA A 1 12.05 13.11 -55.14
N GLY A 2 11.45 12.96 -53.96
CA GLY A 2 12.05 12.32 -52.79
C GLY A 2 11.41 12.82 -51.49
N PRO A 3 10.79 11.96 -50.66
CA PRO A 3 10.29 12.37 -49.36
C PRO A 3 11.28 12.03 -48.24
N GLY A 4 11.37 12.97 -47.30
CA GLY A 4 12.29 12.99 -46.19
C GLY A 4 11.92 12.07 -45.02
N ARG A 5 12.97 11.72 -44.28
CA ARG A 5 12.97 10.96 -43.03
C ARG A 5 12.27 11.75 -41.91
N ARG A 6 11.36 11.10 -41.18
CA ARG A 6 10.92 11.51 -39.84
C ARG A 6 11.31 10.42 -38.85
N GLY A 7 12.29 10.73 -38.00
CA GLY A 7 12.69 9.90 -36.87
C GLY A 7 11.71 10.07 -35.71
N TRP A 8 11.33 8.94 -35.12
CA TRP A 8 10.51 8.86 -33.92
C TRP A 8 11.42 8.99 -32.70
N ARG A 9 11.14 9.97 -31.83
CA ARG A 9 11.66 10.00 -30.46
C ARG A 9 10.65 9.31 -29.55
N THR A 10 11.01 8.13 -29.06
CA THR A 10 10.37 7.44 -27.94
C THR A 10 11.40 7.33 -26.84
N GLY A 11 11.15 7.96 -25.68
CA GLY A 11 12.10 7.93 -24.57
C GLY A 11 11.90 9.07 -23.60
N GLU A 12 10.76 9.07 -22.91
CA GLU A 12 10.45 9.87 -21.72
C GLU A 12 9.00 9.46 -21.37
N LEU A 13 8.79 8.53 -20.43
CA LEU A 13 7.48 8.28 -19.77
C LEU A 13 7.47 7.08 -18.81
N LEU A 14 8.58 6.35 -18.62
CA LEU A 14 8.66 5.25 -17.65
C LEU A 14 9.61 5.49 -16.46
N GLY A 15 10.28 6.65 -16.37
CA GLY A 15 10.85 7.13 -15.10
C GLY A 15 9.76 7.79 -14.24
N SER A 16 10.01 8.06 -12.96
CA SER A 16 9.13 8.85 -12.07
C SER A 16 8.00 8.11 -11.33
N ALA A 17 8.30 6.90 -10.83
CA ALA A 17 7.80 6.49 -9.50
C ALA A 17 8.96 6.18 -8.53
N ALA A 18 10.11 5.73 -9.05
CA ALA A 18 11.34 5.53 -8.26
C ALA A 18 12.22 6.81 -8.13
N GLU A 19 12.04 7.81 -8.99
CA GLU A 19 12.91 9.01 -9.01
C GLU A 19 12.61 10.02 -7.90
N GLU A 20 11.42 10.01 -7.28
CA GLU A 20 11.07 10.97 -6.22
C GLU A 20 11.61 10.59 -4.83
N ALA A 21 12.33 9.47 -4.71
CA ALA A 21 13.12 9.13 -3.52
C ALA A 21 14.58 9.65 -3.58
N GLY A 22 14.98 10.35 -4.65
CA GLY A 22 16.34 10.86 -4.86
C GLY A 22 16.36 12.37 -5.10
N ALA A 23 17.19 13.09 -4.33
CA ALA A 23 17.34 14.53 -4.37
C ALA A 23 17.77 15.08 -5.75
N GLN A 24 17.28 16.28 -6.09
CA GLN A 24 17.64 17.03 -7.30
C GLN A 24 19.15 17.28 -7.41
N PRO A 25 19.77 17.13 -8.60
CA PRO A 25 21.17 17.50 -8.79
C PRO A 25 21.31 19.01 -9.04
N GLY A 26 21.92 19.70 -8.08
CA GLY A 26 22.44 21.06 -8.27
C GLY A 26 23.60 21.06 -9.28
N ARG A 27 23.54 22.02 -10.22
CA ARG A 27 24.57 22.26 -11.25
C ARG A 27 25.95 22.48 -10.62
N ARG A 28 26.98 21.74 -11.07
CA ARG A 28 28.39 22.05 -10.80
C ARG A 28 28.95 23.01 -11.85
N GLY A 29 29.45 24.15 -11.38
CA GLY A 29 30.53 24.89 -12.03
C GLY A 29 31.86 24.48 -11.38
N SER A 30 32.90 24.31 -12.20
CA SER A 30 34.24 23.93 -11.81
C SER A 30 35.03 25.10 -11.22
N THR A 31 35.89 24.82 -10.24
CA THR A 31 37.30 25.26 -10.16
C THR A 31 37.93 24.68 -8.88
N ALA A 32 39.19 24.25 -8.99
CA ALA A 32 39.97 23.60 -7.95
C ALA A 32 40.91 24.59 -7.25
N ALA A 33 41.12 24.45 -5.92
CA ALA A 33 42.38 24.63 -5.14
C ALA A 33 42.08 24.42 -3.61
N PRO A 34 43.06 24.32 -2.67
CA PRO A 34 43.30 23.11 -1.88
C PRO A 34 43.10 23.25 -0.35
N LEU A 35 43.26 22.11 0.33
CA LEU A 35 43.27 21.90 1.80
C LEU A 35 44.13 22.89 2.59
N ASN A 36 43.53 23.65 3.51
CA ASN A 36 43.80 23.57 4.96
C ASN A 36 43.04 24.66 5.74
N SER A 37 42.69 24.30 6.98
CA SER A 37 42.39 25.18 8.12
C SER A 37 40.94 25.68 8.31
N ILE A 38 40.39 25.29 9.47
CA ILE A 38 39.79 26.14 10.53
C ILE A 38 38.53 25.47 11.11
N ARG A 39 38.75 24.82 12.27
CA ARG A 39 37.80 24.74 13.37
C ARG A 39 37.30 26.16 13.68
N ALA A 40 36.02 26.45 13.43
CA ALA A 40 35.19 27.41 14.16
C ALA A 40 33.88 27.58 13.39
N GLY A 41 32.77 27.09 13.95
CA GLY A 41 31.45 27.21 13.33
C GLY A 41 30.36 26.45 14.07
N ALA A 42 30.46 26.39 15.40
CA ALA A 42 29.43 25.83 16.27
C ALA A 42 29.43 26.61 17.60
N GLU A 43 29.28 27.93 17.50
CA GLU A 43 29.01 28.84 18.63
C GLU A 43 28.76 30.23 18.06
N GLN A 44 27.52 30.49 17.61
CA GLN A 44 26.91 31.83 17.48
C GLN A 44 25.52 31.71 16.84
N ALA A 45 24.50 31.49 17.66
CA ALA A 45 23.14 32.00 17.48
C ALA A 45 22.30 31.65 18.73
N VAL A 46 22.80 32.02 19.91
CA VAL A 46 22.01 32.18 21.13
C VAL A 46 22.05 33.66 21.46
N GLY A 47 20.91 34.34 21.41
CA GLY A 47 20.76 35.70 21.95
C GLY A 47 19.86 36.63 21.13
N CYS A 48 18.85 37.17 21.80
CA CYS A 48 17.88 38.24 21.46
C CYS A 48 16.57 37.77 20.77
N GLY A 49 15.40 37.94 21.38
CA GLY A 49 15.12 38.63 22.64
C GLY A 49 13.70 38.42 23.18
N ASP A 50 13.65 38.49 24.50
CA ASP A 50 12.48 38.64 25.34
C ASP A 50 11.72 39.94 25.05
N SER A 51 10.40 39.83 24.90
CA SER A 51 9.39 40.75 25.43
C SER A 51 8.10 39.92 25.45
N TRP A 52 7.49 39.55 26.58
CA TRP A 52 6.80 40.41 27.50
C TRP A 52 6.60 39.67 28.85
N ARG A 53 7.19 40.18 29.93
CA ARG A 53 6.70 39.99 31.31
C ARG A 53 6.94 41.28 32.09
N ARG A 54 5.88 41.80 32.69
CA ARG A 54 5.78 42.43 34.04
C ARG A 54 4.37 43.02 34.12
N SER A 55 3.52 42.49 34.99
CA SER A 55 3.42 43.04 36.35
C SER A 55 3.16 41.96 37.40
N GLY A 56 3.84 42.13 38.54
CA GLY A 56 3.83 41.26 39.71
C GLY A 56 2.78 41.63 40.77
N PRO A 57 2.93 41.12 42.01
CA PRO A 57 1.83 40.67 42.87
C PRO A 57 1.51 41.62 44.04
N ALA A 58 0.33 41.45 44.66
CA ALA A 58 0.11 41.90 46.05
C ALA A 58 -1.03 41.15 46.78
N SER A 59 -0.67 40.75 48.01
CA SER A 59 -1.46 40.60 49.25
C SER A 59 -2.51 39.49 49.44
N ARG A 60 -2.23 38.74 50.51
CA ARG A 60 -3.06 37.78 51.25
C ARG A 60 -4.33 38.41 51.83
N GLY A 61 -5.38 37.60 51.92
CA GLY A 61 -6.45 37.71 52.89
C GLY A 61 -6.88 36.30 53.29
N GLU A 62 -6.60 35.92 54.53
CA GLU A 62 -7.16 34.72 55.17
C GLU A 62 -8.65 34.94 55.43
N PHE A 63 -9.49 33.95 55.12
CA PHE A 63 -10.72 33.68 55.90
C PHE A 63 -10.99 32.17 55.88
N SER A 64 -10.98 31.59 57.08
CA SER A 64 -11.45 30.24 57.40
C SER A 64 -12.97 30.23 57.53
N LEU A 65 -13.61 29.14 57.11
CA LEU A 65 -14.95 28.60 57.41
C LEU A 65 -15.27 27.69 56.20
N GLY A 66 -15.39 26.38 56.27
CA GLY A 66 -16.12 25.54 57.21
C GLY A 66 -16.46 24.28 56.40
N SER A 67 -16.31 23.12 57.02
CA SER A 67 -16.72 21.82 56.47
C SER A 67 -18.19 21.84 56.07
N ASP A 68 -18.53 21.41 54.85
CA ASP A 68 -19.86 20.86 54.57
C ASP A 68 -19.87 19.92 53.37
N HIS A 69 -20.74 18.92 53.50
CA HIS A 69 -20.88 17.69 52.73
C HIS A 69 -20.86 17.81 51.19
N HIS A 70 -20.01 17.01 50.54
CA HIS A 70 -20.24 16.59 49.15
C HIS A 70 -21.37 15.56 49.09
N GLY A 71 -22.61 16.04 49.02
CA GLY A 71 -23.76 15.26 48.61
C GLY A 71 -23.71 14.99 47.12
N THR A 72 -23.78 13.71 46.74
CA THR A 72 -24.07 13.26 45.38
C THR A 72 -25.44 13.81 44.99
N MET A 73 -25.49 14.71 44.00
CA MET A 73 -26.76 15.23 43.49
C MET A 73 -27.54 14.07 42.86
N GLN A 74 -28.56 13.58 43.57
CA GLN A 74 -29.44 12.54 43.08
C GLN A 74 -30.21 13.07 41.86
N ALA A 75 -30.40 12.23 40.84
CA ALA A 75 -31.08 12.60 39.59
C ALA A 75 -32.41 13.33 39.79
N HIS A 76 -33.09 13.08 40.92
CA HIS A 76 -34.32 13.78 41.33
C HIS A 76 -34.20 15.30 41.53
N GLU A 77 -33.04 15.82 41.96
CA GLU A 77 -32.89 17.29 42.12
C GLU A 77 -32.72 18.01 40.78
N LEU A 78 -32.12 17.35 39.78
CA LEU A 78 -32.00 17.87 38.42
C LEU A 78 -33.38 18.01 37.74
N PHE A 79 -34.32 17.10 38.03
CA PHE A 79 -35.69 17.17 37.50
C PHE A 79 -36.49 18.36 38.05
N ARG A 80 -36.21 18.80 39.29
CA ARG A 80 -36.87 19.95 39.91
C ARG A 80 -36.47 21.29 39.29
N TYR A 81 -35.21 21.42 38.86
CA TYR A 81 -34.70 22.64 38.24
C TYR A 81 -35.30 22.89 36.84
N PHE A 82 -35.76 21.84 36.16
CA PHE A 82 -36.35 21.91 34.81
C PHE A 82 -37.88 22.03 34.76
N ARG A 83 -38.60 22.16 35.90
CA ARG A 83 -40.09 22.18 35.95
C ARG A 83 -40.72 21.11 35.03
N MET A 84 -40.25 19.86 35.06
CA MET A 84 -40.94 18.79 34.35
C MET A 84 -42.15 18.34 35.19
N PRO A 85 -43.38 18.25 34.62
CA PRO A 85 -44.56 17.75 35.33
C PRO A 85 -44.34 16.30 35.81
N GLU A 86 -44.98 15.91 36.92
CA GLU A 86 -44.97 14.51 37.36
C GLU A 86 -45.53 13.59 36.26
N LEU A 87 -45.03 12.35 36.17
CA LEU A 87 -45.40 11.38 35.11
C LEU A 87 -46.93 11.14 35.02
N ALA A 88 -47.67 11.36 36.11
CA ALA A 88 -49.13 11.29 36.16
C ALA A 88 -49.81 12.46 35.40
N ASP A 89 -49.32 13.69 35.58
CA ASP A 89 -49.80 14.89 34.89
C ASP A 89 -49.50 14.84 33.39
N PHE A 90 -48.34 14.30 33.01
CA PHE A 90 -47.97 14.14 31.61
C PHE A 90 -48.94 13.20 30.87
N ARG A 91 -49.37 12.09 31.50
CA ARG A 91 -50.29 11.13 30.90
C ARG A 91 -51.70 11.72 30.72
N GLN A 92 -52.13 12.58 31.64
CA GLN A 92 -53.42 13.27 31.55
C GLN A 92 -53.37 14.39 30.50
N TYR A 93 -52.28 15.14 30.43
CA TYR A 93 -52.04 16.16 29.41
C TYR A 93 -52.02 15.59 27.99
N VAL A 94 -51.32 14.46 27.79
CA VAL A 94 -51.27 13.74 26.50
C VAL A 94 -52.66 13.27 26.05
N ARG A 95 -53.54 12.88 26.99
CA ARG A 95 -54.94 12.49 26.68
C ARG A 95 -55.83 13.66 26.26
N THR A 96 -55.49 14.89 26.64
CA THR A 96 -56.26 16.10 26.28
C THR A 96 -55.86 16.71 24.93
N LEU A 97 -54.81 16.18 24.28
CA LEU A 97 -54.35 16.68 22.98
C LEU A 97 -55.26 16.21 21.84
N PRO A 98 -55.55 17.07 20.85
CA PRO A 98 -56.27 16.65 19.64
C PRO A 98 -55.57 15.49 18.93
N THR A 99 -56.34 14.59 18.31
CA THR A 99 -55.82 13.41 17.59
C THR A 99 -54.73 13.77 16.57
N ASN A 100 -54.86 14.91 15.89
CA ASN A 100 -53.88 15.42 14.93
C ASN A 100 -52.53 15.74 15.58
N THR A 101 -52.54 16.26 16.81
CA THR A 101 -51.34 16.58 17.58
C THR A 101 -50.65 15.31 18.09
N LEU A 102 -51.43 14.30 18.54
CA LEU A 102 -50.90 12.99 18.92
C LEU A 102 -50.28 12.23 17.74
N MET A 103 -50.93 12.26 16.57
CA MET A 103 -50.36 11.74 15.33
C MET A 103 -49.08 12.49 14.94
N GLY A 104 -49.04 13.82 15.12
CA GLY A 104 -47.84 14.64 14.92
C GLY A 104 -46.67 14.24 15.82
N PHE A 105 -46.92 14.01 17.12
CA PHE A 105 -45.90 13.51 18.05
C PHE A 105 -45.44 12.10 17.70
N GLY A 106 -46.36 11.19 17.33
CA GLY A 106 -46.03 9.85 16.87
C GLY A 106 -45.16 9.86 15.61
N ALA A 107 -45.51 10.69 14.62
CA ALA A 107 -44.74 10.87 13.40
C ALA A 107 -43.36 11.48 13.67
N PHE A 108 -43.26 12.49 14.54
CA PHE A 108 -41.99 13.10 14.93
C PHE A 108 -41.09 12.13 15.69
N ALA A 109 -41.64 11.35 16.63
CA ALA A 109 -40.90 10.33 17.36
C ALA A 109 -40.43 9.21 16.43
N ALA A 110 -41.29 8.76 15.50
CA ALA A 110 -40.92 7.78 14.48
C ALA A 110 -39.81 8.30 13.55
N LEU A 111 -39.93 9.54 13.05
CA LEU A 111 -38.91 10.19 12.22
C LEU A 111 -37.58 10.37 12.96
N THR A 112 -37.64 10.76 14.23
CA THR A 112 -36.45 10.97 15.07
C THR A 112 -35.78 9.64 15.41
N THR A 113 -36.55 8.61 15.71
CA THR A 113 -36.05 7.25 15.96
C THR A 113 -35.45 6.67 14.68
N PHE A 114 -36.13 6.82 13.54
CA PHE A 114 -35.63 6.43 12.24
C PHE A 114 -34.33 7.18 11.90
N TRP A 115 -34.29 8.49 12.10
CA TRP A 115 -33.08 9.30 11.90
C TRP A 115 -31.95 8.86 12.84
N TYR A 116 -32.22 8.63 14.12
CA TYR A 116 -31.20 8.17 15.08
C TYR A 116 -30.67 6.77 14.76
N ALA A 117 -31.54 5.88 14.26
CA ALA A 117 -31.17 4.52 13.84
C ALA A 117 -30.41 4.50 12.50
N THR A 118 -30.72 5.43 11.59
CA THR A 118 -30.14 5.48 10.24
C THR A 118 -29.03 6.53 10.08
N ARG A 119 -28.78 7.36 11.10
CA ARG A 119 -27.73 8.38 11.03
C ARG A 119 -26.37 7.71 10.85
N PRO A 120 -25.51 8.26 10.00
CA PRO A 120 -24.15 7.76 9.86
C PRO A 120 -23.40 7.90 11.19
N LYS A 121 -22.66 6.86 11.55
CA LYS A 121 -21.83 6.84 12.76
C LYS A 121 -20.45 7.39 12.42
N ALA A 122 -19.91 8.20 13.32
CA ALA A 122 -18.52 8.63 13.23
C ALA A 122 -17.59 7.44 13.48
N LEU A 123 -16.64 7.23 12.59
CA LEU A 123 -15.50 6.35 12.84
C LEU A 123 -14.64 6.99 13.91
N LYS A 124 -14.30 6.19 14.92
CA LYS A 124 -13.33 6.60 15.93
C LYS A 124 -11.95 6.27 15.39
N PRO A 125 -11.01 7.23 15.39
CA PRO A 125 -9.64 6.92 15.01
C PRO A 125 -9.08 5.86 15.99
N PRO A 126 -8.20 4.96 15.52
CA PRO A 126 -7.69 3.87 16.34
C PRO A 126 -6.81 4.38 17.49
N CYS A 127 -6.24 5.58 17.35
CA CYS A 127 -5.54 6.31 18.41
C CYS A 127 -5.83 7.81 18.33
N ASP A 128 -5.40 8.55 19.34
CA ASP A 128 -5.41 10.00 19.31
C ASP A 128 -4.51 10.51 18.17
N LEU A 129 -5.06 11.28 17.25
CA LEU A 129 -4.34 11.81 16.08
C LEU A 129 -3.26 12.84 16.46
N SER A 130 -3.34 13.42 17.67
CA SER A 130 -2.28 14.27 18.22
C SER A 130 -1.16 13.48 18.90
N MET A 131 -1.38 12.20 19.19
CA MET A 131 -0.43 11.30 19.83
C MET A 131 -0.38 9.93 19.13
N GLN A 132 0.06 9.93 17.86
CA GLN A 132 0.13 8.73 17.01
C GLN A 132 1.31 7.80 17.33
N SER A 133 2.14 8.16 18.31
CA SER A 133 3.24 7.33 18.80
C SER A 133 3.54 7.70 20.25
N VAL A 134 4.01 6.73 21.02
CA VAL A 134 4.46 6.91 22.41
C VAL A 134 5.94 6.57 22.50
N GLU A 135 6.68 7.28 23.35
CA GLU A 135 8.09 7.00 23.58
C GLU A 135 8.25 5.73 24.43
N VAL A 136 9.18 4.86 24.05
CA VAL A 136 9.52 3.67 24.83
C VAL A 136 10.36 4.11 26.02
N PRO A 137 9.96 3.83 27.27
CA PRO A 137 10.71 4.29 28.44
C PRO A 137 12.18 3.83 28.43
N GLY A 138 13.11 4.76 28.64
CA GLY A 138 14.54 4.46 28.73
C GLY A 138 15.24 4.14 27.39
N SER A 139 14.59 4.46 26.26
CA SER A 139 15.09 4.12 24.91
C SER A 139 15.76 5.27 24.14
N ASP A 140 15.98 6.42 24.78
CA ASP A 140 16.54 7.63 24.16
C ASP A 140 15.79 8.07 22.88
N GLY A 141 14.46 8.20 22.97
CA GLY A 141 13.63 8.74 21.88
C GLY A 141 13.10 7.71 20.86
N VAL A 142 13.28 6.40 21.08
CA VAL A 142 12.58 5.39 20.27
C VAL A 142 11.08 5.48 20.55
N ARG A 143 10.28 5.46 19.49
CA ARG A 143 8.82 5.57 19.58
C ARG A 143 8.15 4.32 19.06
N ARG A 144 7.04 3.94 19.68
CA ARG A 144 6.20 2.81 19.29
C ARG A 144 4.76 3.24 19.03
N SER A 145 4.00 2.33 18.42
CA SER A 145 2.57 2.51 18.21
C SER A 145 1.82 2.58 19.56
N PRO A 146 0.85 3.51 19.71
CA PRO A 146 -0.04 3.56 20.86
C PRO A 146 -1.12 2.46 20.81
N LEU A 147 -1.21 1.71 19.72
CA LEU A 147 -2.21 0.65 19.50
C LEU A 147 -1.87 -0.66 20.21
N LEU A 148 -0.69 -0.75 20.83
CA LEU A 148 -0.21 -1.92 21.54
C LEU A 148 -0.21 -1.65 23.05
N ASP A 149 -0.75 -2.60 23.80
CA ASP A 149 -0.83 -2.53 25.27
C ASP A 149 0.52 -2.82 25.94
N SER A 150 1.47 -3.42 25.21
CA SER A 150 2.84 -3.72 25.66
C SER A 150 3.88 -2.93 24.87
N ASP A 151 5.11 -2.90 25.40
CA ASP A 151 6.29 -2.37 24.70
C ASP A 151 6.87 -3.36 23.68
N GLU A 152 6.36 -4.60 23.64
CA GLU A 152 6.78 -5.64 22.70
C GLU A 152 6.30 -5.31 21.27
N PRO A 153 7.16 -5.50 20.25
CA PRO A 153 6.76 -5.26 18.88
C PRO A 153 5.73 -6.28 18.39
N LEU A 154 4.80 -5.83 17.54
CA LEU A 154 3.90 -6.74 16.83
C LEU A 154 4.63 -7.44 15.69
N VAL A 155 5.20 -8.62 15.98
CA VAL A 155 5.94 -9.41 14.99
C VAL A 155 4.99 -10.17 14.05
N TYR A 156 3.85 -10.61 14.56
CA TYR A 156 2.81 -11.30 13.79
C TYR A 156 1.43 -11.01 14.38
N PHE A 157 0.40 -10.98 13.54
CA PHE A 157 -1.00 -10.83 13.95
C PHE A 157 -1.71 -12.17 14.16
N TYR A 158 -1.32 -13.19 13.37
CA TYR A 158 -1.90 -14.53 13.44
C TYR A 158 -0.86 -15.54 13.93
N GLU A 159 -1.25 -16.42 14.86
CA GLU A 159 -0.37 -17.44 15.44
C GLU A 159 0.17 -18.45 14.39
N ASP A 160 -0.60 -18.68 13.32
CA ASP A 160 -0.28 -19.60 12.22
C ASP A 160 0.45 -18.92 11.05
N VAL A 161 0.85 -17.65 11.20
CA VAL A 161 1.57 -16.90 10.15
C VAL A 161 2.82 -16.28 10.73
N ARG A 162 3.97 -16.91 10.47
CA ARG A 162 5.31 -16.40 10.82
C ARG A 162 6.17 -16.14 9.59
N THR A 163 5.81 -16.73 8.45
CA THR A 163 6.48 -16.55 7.16
C THR A 163 5.50 -16.22 6.05
N LEU A 164 6.03 -15.76 4.91
CA LEU A 164 5.23 -15.51 3.71
C LEU A 164 4.65 -16.79 3.11
N TYR A 165 5.38 -17.90 3.23
CA TYR A 165 4.87 -19.21 2.84
C TYR A 165 3.63 -19.59 3.65
N GLU A 166 3.71 -19.47 4.97
CA GLU A 166 2.57 -19.75 5.87
C GLU A 166 1.40 -18.80 5.64
N GLY A 167 1.67 -17.50 5.41
CA GLY A 167 0.64 -16.54 5.03
C GLY A 167 -0.12 -16.99 3.78
N PHE A 168 0.59 -17.45 2.75
CA PHE A 168 -0.07 -18.00 1.56
C PHE A 168 -0.84 -19.30 1.86
N GLN A 169 -0.30 -20.22 2.67
CA GLN A 169 -1.01 -21.43 3.08
C GLN A 169 -2.32 -21.13 3.83
N ARG A 170 -2.31 -20.13 4.72
CA ARG A 170 -3.52 -19.62 5.38
C ARG A 170 -4.53 -19.09 4.36
N GLY A 171 -4.06 -18.34 3.37
CA GLY A 171 -4.88 -17.88 2.22
C GLY A 171 -5.59 -19.01 1.48
N ILE A 172 -4.89 -20.11 1.20
CA ILE A 172 -5.46 -21.30 0.57
C ILE A 172 -6.59 -21.89 1.41
N GLN A 173 -6.41 -21.95 2.74
CA GLN A 173 -7.42 -22.50 3.66
C GLN A 173 -8.65 -21.59 3.75
N ILE A 174 -8.47 -20.29 3.92
CA ILE A 174 -9.56 -19.32 4.10
C ILE A 174 -10.36 -19.12 2.80
N SER A 175 -9.69 -19.09 1.64
CA SER A 175 -10.34 -18.87 0.35
C SER A 175 -11.23 -20.03 -0.11
N ASN A 176 -11.13 -21.21 0.52
CA ASN A 176 -11.76 -22.44 0.05
C ASN A 176 -11.47 -22.71 -1.45
N ASN A 177 -10.21 -22.53 -1.86
CA ASN A 177 -9.78 -22.60 -3.26
C ASN A 177 -10.47 -21.59 -4.21
N GLY A 178 -10.77 -20.40 -3.71
CA GLY A 178 -11.29 -19.29 -4.51
C GLY A 178 -10.30 -18.77 -5.56
N PRO A 179 -10.70 -17.78 -6.37
CA PRO A 179 -9.81 -17.05 -7.26
C PRO A 179 -8.66 -16.41 -6.48
N CYS A 180 -7.43 -16.47 -7.02
CA CYS A 180 -6.22 -15.96 -6.39
C CYS A 180 -5.59 -14.86 -7.25
N LEU A 181 -5.09 -15.21 -8.44
CA LEU A 181 -4.37 -14.29 -9.33
C LEU A 181 -5.13 -14.16 -10.65
N GLY A 182 -5.40 -12.94 -11.07
CA GLY A 182 -6.18 -12.66 -12.28
C GLY A 182 -5.46 -11.73 -13.24
N SER A 183 -5.47 -12.03 -14.52
CA SER A 183 -4.96 -11.16 -15.58
C SER A 183 -5.98 -11.00 -16.69
N ARG A 184 -5.90 -9.91 -17.45
CA ARG A 184 -6.75 -9.68 -18.62
C ARG A 184 -5.94 -9.17 -19.80
N LYS A 185 -6.42 -9.46 -21.00
CA LYS A 185 -6.01 -8.76 -22.23
C LYS A 185 -6.90 -7.52 -22.45
N PRO A 186 -6.50 -6.60 -23.35
CA PRO A 186 -7.35 -5.49 -23.75
C PRO A 186 -8.74 -5.97 -24.17
N ASP A 187 -9.75 -5.28 -23.64
CA ASP A 187 -11.18 -5.53 -23.91
C ASP A 187 -11.67 -6.95 -23.57
N GLN A 188 -10.91 -7.71 -22.78
CA GLN A 188 -11.28 -9.05 -22.31
C GLN A 188 -11.54 -9.07 -20.80
N PRO A 189 -12.37 -10.01 -20.31
CA PRO A 189 -12.57 -10.21 -18.88
C PRO A 189 -11.30 -10.73 -18.21
N TYR A 190 -11.25 -10.62 -16.88
CA TYR A 190 -10.19 -11.24 -16.09
C TYR A 190 -10.31 -12.77 -16.12
N GLU A 191 -9.20 -13.42 -16.45
CA GLU A 191 -9.00 -14.86 -16.31
C GLU A 191 -8.28 -15.11 -14.98
N TRP A 192 -8.77 -16.07 -14.21
CA TRP A 192 -8.34 -16.29 -12.82
C TRP A 192 -7.71 -17.66 -12.63
N LEU A 193 -6.58 -17.68 -11.93
CA LEU A 193 -6.00 -18.87 -11.31
C LEU A 193 -6.55 -19.00 -9.88
N SER A 194 -6.97 -20.19 -9.50
CA SER A 194 -7.34 -20.51 -8.12
C SER A 194 -6.11 -20.64 -7.21
N TYR A 195 -6.31 -20.52 -5.90
CA TYR A 195 -5.25 -20.69 -4.90
C TYR A 195 -4.47 -22.01 -5.04
N LYS A 196 -5.17 -23.14 -5.28
CA LYS A 196 -4.51 -24.44 -5.50
C LYS A 196 -3.69 -24.46 -6.79
N GLN A 197 -4.18 -23.88 -7.88
CA GLN A 197 -3.42 -23.79 -9.12
C GLN A 197 -2.14 -22.98 -8.93
N VAL A 198 -2.23 -21.83 -8.24
CA VAL A 198 -1.07 -21.00 -7.93
C VAL A 198 -0.05 -21.77 -7.07
N ALA A 199 -0.51 -22.46 -6.01
CA ALA A 199 0.34 -23.29 -5.16
C ALA A 199 1.02 -24.42 -5.94
N GLU A 200 0.28 -25.14 -6.79
CA GLU A 200 0.82 -26.22 -7.62
C GLU A 200 1.88 -25.72 -8.60
N ILE A 201 1.65 -24.59 -9.27
CA ILE A 201 2.61 -24.01 -10.20
C ILE A 201 3.85 -23.50 -9.43
N ALA A 202 3.66 -22.82 -8.30
CA ALA A 202 4.75 -22.35 -7.44
C ALA A 202 5.65 -23.51 -6.97
N GLU A 203 5.05 -24.63 -6.53
CA GLU A 203 5.80 -25.82 -6.15
C GLU A 203 6.56 -26.44 -7.32
N CYS A 204 6.01 -26.41 -8.53
CA CYS A 204 6.71 -26.84 -9.74
C CYS A 204 7.90 -25.92 -10.02
N VAL A 205 7.72 -24.60 -9.99
CA VAL A 205 8.80 -23.63 -10.20
C VAL A 205 9.94 -23.85 -9.19
N GLY A 206 9.63 -23.96 -7.90
CA GLY A 206 10.63 -24.25 -6.87
C GLY A 206 11.33 -25.59 -7.07
N SER A 207 10.59 -26.65 -7.44
CA SER A 207 11.19 -27.97 -7.77
C SER A 207 12.13 -27.88 -8.97
N ALA A 208 11.78 -27.09 -9.98
CA ALA A 208 12.60 -26.86 -11.16
C ALA A 208 13.90 -26.11 -10.82
N LEU A 209 13.83 -25.11 -9.93
CA LEU A 209 15.02 -24.42 -9.42
C LEU A 209 15.97 -25.40 -8.72
N LEU A 210 15.45 -26.35 -7.93
CA LEU A 210 16.27 -27.41 -7.34
C LEU A 210 16.94 -28.30 -8.40
N GLN A 211 16.21 -28.66 -9.46
CA GLN A 211 16.79 -29.42 -10.60
C GLN A 211 17.84 -28.63 -11.37
N LYS A 212 17.73 -27.30 -11.41
CA LYS A 212 18.74 -26.39 -11.97
C LYS A 212 19.97 -26.22 -11.05
N GLY A 213 20.00 -26.89 -9.90
CA GLY A 213 21.15 -26.93 -8.99
C GLY A 213 21.11 -25.89 -7.87
N PHE A 214 20.04 -25.11 -7.75
CA PHE A 214 19.84 -24.22 -6.61
C PHE A 214 19.54 -25.04 -5.35
N LYS A 215 19.96 -24.52 -4.19
CA LYS A 215 19.71 -25.15 -2.90
C LYS A 215 18.47 -24.55 -2.23
N PRO A 216 17.73 -25.32 -1.43
CA PRO A 216 16.65 -24.75 -0.63
C PRO A 216 17.25 -24.05 0.59
N SER A 217 17.66 -22.79 0.44
CA SER A 217 18.48 -22.08 1.43
C SER A 217 18.37 -20.56 1.30
N PRO A 218 18.40 -19.83 2.43
CA PRO A 218 18.33 -18.37 2.47
C PRO A 218 19.57 -17.67 1.89
N ASP A 219 20.56 -18.43 1.43
CA ASP A 219 21.75 -17.91 0.74
C ASP A 219 21.64 -18.07 -0.80
N GLN A 220 20.49 -18.51 -1.32
CA GLN A 220 20.26 -18.72 -2.75
C GLN A 220 19.36 -17.62 -3.30
N PHE A 221 19.91 -16.85 -4.25
CA PHE A 221 19.29 -15.61 -4.74
C PHE A 221 18.76 -15.79 -6.16
N ILE A 222 17.47 -15.47 -6.34
CA ILE A 222 16.74 -15.63 -7.60
C ILE A 222 16.31 -14.25 -8.10
N GLY A 223 16.77 -13.87 -9.29
CA GLY A 223 16.42 -12.60 -9.90
C GLY A 223 15.03 -12.62 -10.53
N ILE A 224 14.25 -11.54 -10.37
CA ILE A 224 13.01 -11.33 -11.14
C ILE A 224 13.04 -9.93 -11.76
N PHE A 225 12.98 -9.86 -13.10
CA PHE A 225 13.00 -8.61 -13.87
C PHE A 225 11.77 -8.53 -14.79
N ALA A 226 10.66 -8.07 -14.23
CA ALA A 226 9.35 -8.11 -14.87
C ALA A 226 8.41 -7.01 -14.36
N GLN A 227 7.40 -6.69 -15.15
CA GLN A 227 6.25 -5.91 -14.66
C GLN A 227 5.33 -6.78 -13.80
N ASN A 228 4.41 -6.16 -13.06
CA ASN A 228 3.42 -6.88 -12.26
C ASN A 228 2.60 -7.83 -13.15
N ARG A 229 2.61 -9.11 -12.80
CA ARG A 229 1.84 -10.16 -13.46
C ARG A 229 1.71 -11.40 -12.56
N PRO A 230 0.76 -12.31 -12.82
CA PRO A 230 0.57 -13.51 -12.01
C PRO A 230 1.85 -14.35 -11.82
N GLU A 231 2.65 -14.48 -12.87
CA GLU A 231 3.89 -15.27 -12.87
C GLU A 231 4.90 -14.74 -11.85
N TRP A 232 4.94 -13.43 -11.60
CA TRP A 232 5.80 -12.84 -10.57
C TRP A 232 5.47 -13.45 -9.20
N VAL A 233 4.20 -13.40 -8.80
CA VAL A 233 3.76 -13.90 -7.49
C VAL A 233 3.95 -15.41 -7.41
N ILE A 234 3.70 -16.14 -8.50
CA ILE A 234 3.97 -17.59 -8.58
C ILE A 234 5.44 -17.90 -8.32
N ILE A 235 6.37 -17.14 -8.92
CA ILE A 235 7.81 -17.32 -8.72
C ILE A 235 8.20 -16.99 -7.28
N GLU A 236 7.67 -15.91 -6.70
CA GLU A 236 7.91 -15.57 -5.29
C GLU A 236 7.45 -16.69 -4.36
N GLN A 237 6.22 -17.18 -4.52
CA GLN A 237 5.70 -18.30 -3.72
C GLN A 237 6.53 -19.58 -3.95
N GLY A 238 7.03 -19.79 -5.17
CA GLY A 238 7.94 -20.89 -5.49
C GLY A 238 9.30 -20.77 -4.80
N CYS A 239 9.85 -19.55 -4.68
CA CYS A 239 11.08 -19.31 -3.93
C CYS A 239 10.86 -19.51 -2.43
N PHE A 240 9.78 -18.93 -1.88
CA PHE A 240 9.44 -19.05 -0.46
C PHE A 240 9.15 -20.49 -0.05
N ALA A 241 8.50 -21.30 -0.89
CA ALA A 241 8.26 -22.72 -0.59
C ALA A 241 9.56 -23.54 -0.42
N TYR A 242 10.71 -23.03 -0.89
CA TYR A 242 12.00 -23.69 -0.81
C TYR A 242 13.07 -22.79 -0.17
N SER A 243 12.67 -21.84 0.68
CA SER A 243 13.59 -20.96 1.43
C SER A 243 14.58 -20.16 0.57
N MET A 244 14.29 -19.92 -0.72
CA MET A 244 15.14 -19.12 -1.60
C MET A 244 14.74 -17.64 -1.53
N VAL A 245 15.71 -16.75 -1.76
CA VAL A 245 15.53 -15.30 -1.64
C VAL A 245 15.26 -14.67 -3.00
N VAL A 246 14.28 -13.79 -3.05
CA VAL A 246 13.92 -13.05 -4.27
C VAL A 246 14.72 -11.76 -4.36
N VAL A 247 15.33 -11.50 -5.51
CA VAL A 247 16.02 -10.24 -5.83
C VAL A 247 15.30 -9.54 -6.98
N PRO A 248 14.35 -8.64 -6.68
CA PRO A 248 13.59 -7.96 -7.71
C PRO A 248 14.42 -6.86 -8.39
N LEU A 249 14.30 -6.81 -9.72
CA LEU A 249 14.90 -5.80 -10.58
C LEU A 249 13.78 -4.89 -11.11
N TYR A 250 13.91 -3.59 -10.88
CA TYR A 250 12.93 -2.60 -11.33
C TYR A 250 13.00 -2.39 -12.85
N ASP A 251 11.83 -2.29 -13.48
CA ASP A 251 11.67 -1.93 -14.89
C ASP A 251 12.23 -0.56 -15.27
N THR A 252 12.31 0.34 -14.29
CA THR A 252 12.74 1.72 -14.51
C THR A 252 14.24 1.92 -14.32
N LEU A 253 14.97 0.88 -13.92
CA LEU A 253 16.42 0.97 -13.74
C LEU A 253 17.12 0.94 -15.08
N GLY A 254 18.14 1.79 -15.21
CA GLY A 254 19.07 1.73 -16.33
C GLY A 254 19.94 0.47 -16.29
N THR A 255 20.48 0.09 -17.44
CA THR A 255 21.34 -1.09 -17.63
C THR A 255 22.52 -1.13 -16.65
N GLU A 256 23.12 0.01 -16.33
CA GLU A 256 24.22 0.11 -15.36
C GLU A 256 23.81 -0.34 -13.96
N ALA A 257 22.64 0.10 -13.50
CA ALA A 257 22.12 -0.29 -12.19
C ALA A 257 21.72 -1.77 -12.17
N ILE A 258 21.10 -2.28 -13.24
CA ILE A 258 20.77 -3.71 -13.37
C ILE A 258 22.05 -4.55 -13.32
N THR A 259 23.05 -4.19 -14.11
CA THR A 259 24.38 -4.85 -14.14
C THR A 259 25.01 -4.86 -12.75
N TYR A 260 25.00 -3.71 -12.07
CA TYR A 260 25.54 -3.60 -10.72
C TYR A 260 24.80 -4.55 -9.75
N ILE A 261 23.47 -4.57 -9.77
CA ILE A 261 22.67 -5.41 -8.88
C ILE A 261 22.92 -6.90 -9.15
N VAL A 262 22.88 -7.31 -10.42
CA VAL A 262 23.14 -8.69 -10.85
C VAL A 262 24.48 -9.19 -10.30
N ASN A 263 25.54 -8.39 -10.43
CA ASN A 263 26.85 -8.75 -9.90
C ASN A 263 26.90 -8.71 -8.37
N LYS A 264 26.30 -7.68 -7.76
CA LYS A 264 26.34 -7.49 -6.31
C LYS A 264 25.58 -8.57 -5.54
N ALA A 265 24.50 -9.08 -6.12
CA ALA A 265 23.71 -10.19 -5.62
C ALA A 265 24.11 -11.53 -6.27
N GLU A 266 25.21 -11.59 -7.03
CA GLU A 266 25.75 -12.82 -7.63
C GLU A 266 24.69 -13.67 -8.37
N LEU A 267 23.76 -13.02 -9.07
CA LEU A 267 22.63 -13.69 -9.69
C LEU A 267 23.09 -14.59 -10.84
N SER A 268 22.80 -15.89 -10.73
CA SER A 268 23.04 -16.87 -11.78
C SER A 268 21.81 -17.18 -12.62
N LEU A 269 20.60 -16.96 -12.08
CA LEU A 269 19.33 -17.11 -12.77
C LEU A 269 18.46 -15.86 -12.60
N VAL A 270 17.87 -15.39 -13.70
CA VAL A 270 16.93 -14.28 -13.72
C VAL A 270 15.67 -14.66 -14.51
N PHE A 271 14.51 -14.57 -13.87
CA PHE A 271 13.22 -14.61 -14.55
C PHE A 271 12.95 -13.25 -15.20
N VAL A 272 12.51 -13.24 -16.46
CA VAL A 272 12.21 -12.01 -17.20
C VAL A 272 10.87 -12.12 -17.91
N ASP A 273 10.09 -11.04 -17.94
CA ASP A 273 8.80 -11.06 -18.62
C ASP A 273 8.95 -11.06 -20.15
N LYS A 274 9.81 -10.21 -20.70
CA LYS A 274 9.86 -9.87 -22.12
C LYS A 274 11.22 -10.16 -22.78
N PRO A 275 11.26 -10.54 -24.07
CA PRO A 275 12.50 -10.77 -24.82
C PRO A 275 13.47 -9.58 -24.85
N GLU A 276 12.99 -8.34 -24.80
CA GLU A 276 13.84 -7.15 -24.78
C GLU A 276 14.72 -7.09 -23.53
N LYS A 277 14.18 -7.51 -22.37
CA LYS A 277 14.93 -7.59 -21.11
C LYS A 277 15.93 -8.73 -21.12
N ALA A 278 15.57 -9.87 -21.70
CA ALA A 278 16.51 -10.96 -21.94
C ALA A 278 17.70 -10.49 -22.80
N ASN A 279 17.42 -9.75 -23.89
CA ASN A 279 18.46 -9.18 -24.74
C ASN A 279 19.37 -8.21 -23.98
N LEU A 280 18.83 -7.35 -23.11
CA LEU A 280 19.62 -6.44 -22.27
C LEU A 280 20.60 -7.21 -21.35
N LEU A 281 20.13 -8.33 -20.75
CA LEU A 281 20.99 -9.19 -19.95
C LEU A 281 22.07 -9.86 -20.81
N LEU A 282 21.72 -10.38 -21.99
CA LEU A 282 22.67 -10.99 -22.92
C LEU A 282 23.70 -9.97 -23.44
N ASP A 283 23.29 -8.74 -23.77
CA ASP A 283 24.22 -7.65 -24.11
C ASP A 283 25.25 -7.45 -23.00
N SER A 284 24.80 -7.48 -21.74
CA SER A 284 25.67 -7.32 -20.57
C SER A 284 26.62 -8.51 -20.40
N VAL A 285 26.18 -9.74 -20.71
CA VAL A 285 27.03 -10.95 -20.68
C VAL A 285 28.08 -10.93 -21.79
N GLU A 286 27.70 -10.59 -23.02
CA GLU A 286 28.61 -10.48 -24.19
C GLU A 286 29.73 -9.46 -23.93
N ASN A 287 29.37 -8.34 -23.30
CA ASN A 287 30.32 -7.31 -22.89
C ASN A 287 31.10 -7.64 -21.60
N LYS A 288 30.96 -8.87 -21.07
CA LYS A 288 31.61 -9.36 -19.85
C LYS A 288 31.29 -8.55 -18.59
N LEU A 289 30.16 -7.85 -18.59
CA LEU A 289 29.69 -7.05 -17.47
C LEU A 289 28.95 -7.88 -16.43
N THR A 290 28.28 -8.97 -16.82
CA THR A 290 27.53 -9.86 -15.90
C THR A 290 27.86 -11.35 -16.12
N PRO A 291 29.14 -11.77 -15.98
CA PRO A 291 29.56 -13.13 -16.31
C PRO A 291 28.93 -14.23 -15.42
N GLY A 292 28.29 -13.84 -14.30
CA GLY A 292 27.61 -14.73 -13.36
C GLY A 292 26.30 -15.32 -13.90
N ILE A 293 25.61 -14.63 -14.83
CA ILE A 293 24.33 -15.12 -15.39
C ILE A 293 24.58 -16.40 -16.19
N LYS A 294 23.85 -17.46 -15.83
CA LYS A 294 23.88 -18.78 -16.50
C LYS A 294 22.53 -19.16 -17.11
N THR A 295 21.44 -18.68 -16.54
CA THR A 295 20.08 -19.02 -17.02
C THR A 295 19.20 -17.78 -17.04
N VAL A 296 18.48 -17.58 -18.13
CA VAL A 296 17.40 -16.59 -18.22
C VAL A 296 16.10 -17.33 -18.52
N VAL A 297 15.12 -17.16 -17.64
CA VAL A 297 13.80 -17.79 -17.78
C VAL A 297 12.82 -16.76 -18.32
N LEU A 298 12.25 -16.98 -19.51
CA LEU A 298 11.29 -16.06 -20.12
C LEU A 298 9.84 -16.44 -19.83
N MET A 299 9.04 -15.47 -19.42
CA MET A 299 7.59 -15.65 -19.22
C MET A 299 6.82 -15.55 -20.54
N ASP A 300 7.17 -14.59 -21.40
CA ASP A 300 6.57 -14.46 -22.73
C ASP A 300 7.25 -15.38 -23.77
N SER A 301 6.55 -15.61 -24.88
CA SER A 301 7.09 -16.35 -26.03
C SER A 301 8.31 -15.65 -26.64
N TYR A 302 9.27 -16.44 -27.11
CA TYR A 302 10.49 -15.95 -27.75
C TYR A 302 10.88 -16.75 -28.98
N GLY A 303 11.62 -16.11 -29.89
CA GLY A 303 12.09 -16.69 -31.14
C GLY A 303 13.39 -17.51 -30.99
N ILE A 304 13.71 -18.26 -32.05
CA ILE A 304 14.93 -19.07 -32.15
C ILE A 304 16.19 -18.22 -32.04
N ASP A 305 16.16 -16.98 -32.55
CA ASP A 305 17.30 -16.05 -32.49
C ASP A 305 17.80 -15.82 -31.06
N LEU A 306 16.86 -15.71 -30.09
CA LEU A 306 17.22 -15.52 -28.69
C LEU A 306 17.87 -16.77 -28.08
N LEU A 307 17.39 -17.96 -28.45
CA LEU A 307 18.00 -19.23 -28.05
C LEU A 307 19.43 -19.36 -28.57
N GLU A 308 19.65 -19.06 -29.86
CA GLU A 308 20.96 -19.12 -30.48
C GLU A 308 21.92 -18.09 -29.88
N ARG A 309 21.43 -16.88 -29.63
CA ARG A 309 22.20 -15.85 -28.93
C ARG A 309 22.61 -16.28 -27.53
N GLY A 310 21.68 -16.79 -26.74
CA GLY A 310 21.98 -17.33 -25.41
C GLY A 310 23.05 -18.41 -25.45
N LYS A 311 22.93 -19.38 -26.36
CA LYS A 311 23.95 -20.43 -26.55
C LYS A 311 25.34 -19.87 -26.87
N ARG A 312 25.43 -18.86 -27.74
CA ARG A 312 26.71 -18.19 -28.05
C ARG A 312 27.32 -17.49 -26.82
N CYS A 313 26.47 -16.99 -25.93
CA CYS A 313 26.88 -16.35 -24.67
C CYS A 313 27.16 -17.35 -23.53
N GLY A 314 26.89 -18.63 -23.72
CA GLY A 314 26.91 -19.63 -22.64
C GLY A 314 25.79 -19.45 -21.62
N VAL A 315 24.68 -18.85 -22.02
CA VAL A 315 23.48 -18.61 -21.19
C VAL A 315 22.34 -19.50 -21.69
N GLU A 316 21.78 -20.30 -20.81
CA GLU A 316 20.57 -21.07 -21.10
C GLU A 316 19.34 -20.17 -21.14
N ILE A 317 18.62 -20.20 -22.26
CA ILE A 317 17.33 -19.53 -22.42
C ILE A 317 16.24 -20.60 -22.34
N ILE A 318 15.36 -20.48 -21.35
CA ILE A 318 14.28 -21.45 -21.09
C ILE A 318 12.96 -20.71 -20.85
N SER A 319 11.84 -21.29 -21.23
CA SER A 319 10.52 -20.70 -20.98
C SER A 319 10.05 -21.02 -19.56
N MET A 320 9.21 -20.14 -19.01
CA MET A 320 8.51 -20.37 -17.74
C MET A 320 7.72 -21.69 -17.79
N LYS A 321 7.07 -21.98 -18.93
CA LYS A 321 6.37 -23.24 -19.14
C LYS A 321 7.29 -24.46 -19.05
N ALA A 322 8.48 -24.40 -19.64
CA ALA A 322 9.45 -25.48 -19.55
C ALA A 322 10.01 -25.64 -18.12
N MET A 323 10.16 -24.55 -17.37
CA MET A 323 10.48 -24.62 -15.94
C MET A 323 9.36 -25.32 -15.16
N GLU A 324 8.09 -24.97 -15.39
CA GLU A 324 6.96 -25.68 -14.77
C GLU A 324 6.96 -27.17 -15.08
N ASP A 325 7.17 -27.55 -16.35
CA ASP A 325 7.13 -28.95 -16.77
C ASP A 325 8.32 -29.74 -16.19
N LEU A 326 9.52 -29.14 -16.13
CA LEU A 326 10.68 -29.70 -15.45
C LEU A 326 10.39 -29.95 -13.96
N GLY A 327 9.78 -28.98 -13.31
CA GLY A 327 9.36 -29.06 -11.92
C GLY A 327 8.30 -30.13 -11.67
N ARG A 328 7.32 -30.22 -12.56
CA ARG A 328 6.24 -31.22 -12.51
C ARG A 328 6.78 -32.64 -12.64
N ALA A 329 7.75 -32.85 -13.53
CA ALA A 329 8.41 -34.13 -13.71
C ALA A 329 9.30 -34.52 -12.51
N ASN A 330 9.79 -33.54 -11.74
CA ASN A 330 10.77 -33.74 -10.66
C ASN A 330 10.30 -33.13 -9.33
N LYS A 331 9.02 -33.29 -9.03
CA LYS A 331 8.38 -32.62 -7.90
C LYS A 331 9.08 -32.94 -6.58
N GLN A 332 9.49 -31.91 -5.86
CA GLN A 332 10.10 -32.02 -4.53
C GLN A 332 9.09 -31.63 -3.46
N ARG A 333 9.34 -32.05 -2.22
CA ARG A 333 8.56 -31.55 -1.08
C ARG A 333 9.05 -30.15 -0.71
N PRO A 334 8.14 -29.18 -0.43
CA PRO A 334 8.51 -27.87 0.09
C PRO A 334 9.41 -27.97 1.32
N LYS A 335 10.33 -27.02 1.43
CA LYS A 335 11.25 -26.83 2.55
C LYS A 335 11.12 -25.37 2.98
N PRO A 336 10.06 -25.05 3.75
CA PRO A 336 9.72 -23.67 4.06
C PRO A 336 10.75 -23.03 4.99
N PRO A 337 10.86 -21.68 4.95
CA PRO A 337 11.85 -20.90 5.68
C PRO A 337 11.49 -20.76 7.16
N ALA A 338 12.46 -20.35 7.96
CA ALA A 338 12.23 -19.76 9.28
C ALA A 338 11.90 -18.25 9.16
N PRO A 339 11.28 -17.63 10.18
CA PRO A 339 10.98 -16.20 10.16
C PRO A 339 12.22 -15.30 10.02
N GLU A 340 13.36 -15.76 10.53
CA GLU A 340 14.64 -15.03 10.49
C GLU A 340 15.35 -15.14 9.14
N ASP A 341 14.91 -16.06 8.27
CA ASP A 341 15.47 -16.24 6.94
C ASP A 341 15.12 -15.07 6.02
N LEU A 342 16.04 -14.77 5.10
CA LEU A 342 15.83 -13.75 4.07
C LEU A 342 14.72 -14.16 3.11
N ALA A 343 13.78 -13.25 2.87
CA ALA A 343 12.72 -13.41 1.88
C ALA A 343 13.08 -12.65 0.59
N VAL A 344 13.52 -11.39 0.75
CA VAL A 344 13.71 -10.47 -0.37
C VAL A 344 14.94 -9.58 -0.13
N ILE A 345 15.70 -9.30 -1.19
CA ILE A 345 16.73 -8.25 -1.20
C ILE A 345 16.28 -7.10 -2.10
N CYS A 346 15.75 -6.03 -1.50
CA CYS A 346 15.28 -4.87 -2.24
C CYS A 346 16.40 -3.87 -2.47
N PHE A 347 16.81 -3.66 -3.72
CA PHE A 347 17.78 -2.64 -4.07
C PHE A 347 17.12 -1.26 -4.20
N THR A 348 17.70 -0.26 -3.53
CA THR A 348 17.23 1.13 -3.57
C THR A 348 18.30 2.04 -4.16
N SER A 349 17.86 2.98 -5.01
CA SER A 349 18.70 4.08 -5.50
C SER A 349 18.92 5.05 -4.33
N GLY A 350 19.98 4.84 -3.55
CA GLY A 350 20.36 5.78 -2.50
C GLY A 350 20.65 7.18 -3.08
N THR A 351 20.68 8.19 -2.20
CA THR A 351 20.84 9.61 -2.59
C THR A 351 22.18 9.93 -3.26
N THR A 352 23.19 9.06 -3.14
CA THR A 352 24.46 9.13 -3.88
C THR A 352 25.04 7.73 -4.09
N GLY A 353 25.29 7.35 -5.35
CA GLY A 353 26.08 6.16 -5.70
C GLY A 353 25.28 4.92 -6.11
N ASN A 354 25.97 3.77 -6.12
CA ASN A 354 25.38 2.51 -6.54
C ASN A 354 24.24 2.05 -5.62
N PRO A 355 23.22 1.35 -6.15
CA PRO A 355 22.12 0.83 -5.35
C PRO A 355 22.57 0.01 -4.14
N LYS A 356 21.84 0.11 -3.03
CA LYS A 356 22.08 -0.70 -1.82
C LYS A 356 20.97 -1.72 -1.65
N GLY A 357 21.33 -2.98 -1.39
CA GLY A 357 20.38 -4.05 -1.11
C GLY A 357 19.94 -4.03 0.35
N ALA A 358 18.67 -3.72 0.60
CA ALA A 358 18.05 -3.92 1.90
C ALA A 358 17.73 -5.41 2.06
N LEU A 359 18.31 -6.05 3.07
CA LEU A 359 18.06 -7.45 3.42
C LEU A 359 16.78 -7.52 4.24
N ILE A 360 15.75 -8.18 3.72
CA ILE A 360 14.43 -8.23 4.35
C ILE A 360 14.07 -9.69 4.63
N THR A 361 13.87 -9.99 5.92
CA THR A 361 13.49 -11.34 6.37
C THR A 361 12.00 -11.60 6.18
N HIS A 362 11.60 -12.87 6.24
CA HIS A 362 10.19 -13.25 6.28
C HIS A 362 9.44 -12.59 7.44
N GLY A 363 10.02 -12.59 8.64
CA GLY A 363 9.46 -11.98 9.84
C GLY A 363 9.31 -10.46 9.72
N ASN A 364 10.21 -9.77 9.02
CA ASN A 364 10.05 -8.32 8.77
C ASN A 364 8.78 -8.03 7.95
N ILE A 365 8.53 -8.81 6.89
CA ILE A 365 7.38 -8.58 6.01
C ILE A 365 6.08 -8.98 6.73
N VAL A 366 6.10 -10.08 7.51
CA VAL A 366 4.95 -10.49 8.32
C VAL A 366 4.63 -9.45 9.40
N SER A 367 5.64 -8.85 10.03
CA SER A 367 5.43 -7.76 10.99
C SER A 367 4.78 -6.54 10.35
N ASP A 368 5.20 -6.15 9.13
CA ASP A 368 4.59 -5.04 8.39
C ASP A 368 3.13 -5.35 7.98
N CYS A 369 2.87 -6.57 7.50
CA CYS A 369 1.51 -7.05 7.24
C CYS A 369 0.64 -7.02 8.51
N SER A 370 1.22 -7.37 9.64
CA SER A 370 0.53 -7.41 10.94
C SER A 370 0.21 -6.01 11.43
N ALA A 371 1.12 -5.05 11.26
CA ALA A 371 0.89 -3.65 11.54
C ALA A 371 -0.24 -3.08 10.67
N PHE A 372 -0.26 -3.42 9.38
CA PHE A 372 -1.36 -3.06 8.48
C PHE A 372 -2.71 -3.53 9.02
N VAL A 373 -2.83 -4.83 9.31
CA VAL A 373 -4.08 -5.43 9.83
C VAL A 373 -4.48 -4.78 11.14
N LYS A 374 -3.52 -4.57 12.06
CA LYS A 374 -3.77 -3.94 13.36
C LYS A 374 -4.30 -2.52 13.25
N VAL A 375 -3.75 -1.71 12.33
CA VAL A 375 -4.20 -0.34 12.09
C VAL A 375 -5.61 -0.31 11.48
N THR A 376 -5.95 -1.29 10.64
CA THR A 376 -7.23 -1.31 9.92
C THR A 376 -8.34 -2.11 10.60
N GLU A 377 -8.07 -2.90 11.64
CA GLU A 377 -9.01 -3.89 12.23
C GLU A 377 -10.39 -3.31 12.62
N ASN A 378 -10.44 -2.05 13.03
CA ASN A 378 -11.69 -1.39 13.45
C ASN A 378 -12.47 -0.74 12.29
N THR A 379 -11.90 -0.72 11.08
CA THR A 379 -12.45 -0.01 9.91
C THR A 379 -12.65 -0.93 8.71
N VAL A 380 -11.64 -1.74 8.39
CA VAL A 380 -11.61 -2.63 7.24
C VAL A 380 -11.03 -3.97 7.67
N ASN A 381 -11.86 -5.00 7.65
CA ASN A 381 -11.43 -6.39 7.78
C ASN A 381 -11.19 -6.96 6.38
N PRO A 382 -9.97 -7.36 6.01
CA PRO A 382 -9.71 -8.08 4.77
C PRO A 382 -10.42 -9.45 4.78
N SER A 383 -10.88 -9.89 3.62
CA SER A 383 -11.69 -11.10 3.47
C SER A 383 -11.52 -11.71 2.07
N PRO A 384 -11.97 -12.97 1.85
CA PRO A 384 -11.96 -13.58 0.52
C PRO A 384 -12.76 -12.84 -0.55
N ASP A 385 -13.70 -11.97 -0.16
CA ASP A 385 -14.49 -11.16 -1.08
C ASP A 385 -13.71 -9.95 -1.63
N ASP A 386 -12.53 -9.66 -1.07
CA ASP A 386 -11.72 -8.54 -1.50
C ASP A 386 -11.02 -8.78 -2.83
N THR A 387 -10.88 -7.69 -3.57
CA THR A 387 -10.18 -7.65 -4.85
C THR A 387 -9.19 -6.48 -4.85
N LEU A 388 -7.91 -6.81 -4.99
CA LEU A 388 -6.83 -5.84 -5.14
C LEU A 388 -6.53 -5.62 -6.63
N ILE A 389 -6.30 -4.37 -7.03
CA ILE A 389 -5.67 -4.04 -8.31
C ILE A 389 -4.15 -3.96 -8.11
N SER A 390 -3.39 -4.77 -8.85
CA SER A 390 -1.93 -4.77 -8.83
C SER A 390 -1.38 -3.97 -10.01
N PHE A 391 -0.71 -2.85 -9.71
CA PHE A 391 -0.11 -1.97 -10.72
C PHE A 391 1.08 -1.14 -10.19
N LEU A 392 1.27 -1.03 -8.88
CA LEU A 392 2.48 -0.41 -8.34
C LEU A 392 3.61 -1.44 -8.40
N PRO A 393 4.84 -1.09 -8.81
CA PRO A 393 5.87 -2.08 -9.10
C PRO A 393 6.09 -3.09 -7.97
N LEU A 394 5.99 -4.39 -8.27
CA LEU A 394 6.24 -5.46 -7.29
C LEU A 394 7.69 -5.50 -6.79
N ALA A 395 8.62 -4.84 -7.49
CA ALA A 395 9.97 -4.63 -6.97
C ALA A 395 10.01 -3.72 -5.73
N HIS A 396 8.94 -2.97 -5.45
CA HIS A 396 8.80 -2.08 -4.30
C HIS A 396 7.99 -2.76 -3.18
N MET A 397 8.44 -2.60 -1.93
CA MET A 397 7.79 -3.26 -0.77
C MET A 397 6.35 -2.82 -0.54
N PHE A 398 5.99 -1.57 -0.90
CA PHE A 398 4.63 -1.06 -0.71
C PHE A 398 3.55 -1.94 -1.35
N GLU A 399 3.66 -2.26 -2.66
CA GLU A 399 2.69 -3.15 -3.30
C GLU A 399 2.75 -4.55 -2.69
N ARG A 400 3.98 -5.08 -2.51
CA ARG A 400 4.21 -6.44 -2.02
C ARG A 400 3.55 -6.68 -0.65
N VAL A 401 3.64 -5.73 0.28
CA VAL A 401 3.01 -5.86 1.61
C VAL A 401 1.49 -5.92 1.48
N VAL A 402 0.89 -5.06 0.64
CA VAL A 402 -0.56 -5.09 0.41
C VAL A 402 -0.99 -6.40 -0.23
N GLU A 403 -0.24 -6.92 -1.22
CA GLU A 403 -0.49 -8.24 -1.80
C GLU A 403 -0.37 -9.36 -0.76
N CYS A 404 0.66 -9.34 0.09
CA CYS A 404 0.84 -10.34 1.15
C CYS A 404 -0.35 -10.36 2.12
N VAL A 405 -0.85 -9.19 2.53
CA VAL A 405 -2.07 -9.10 3.36
C VAL A 405 -3.26 -9.71 2.64
N MET A 406 -3.46 -9.39 1.35
CA MET A 406 -4.57 -9.94 0.57
C MET A 406 -4.50 -11.46 0.42
N LEU A 407 -3.33 -11.98 0.06
CA LEU A 407 -3.09 -13.42 -0.07
C LEU A 407 -3.34 -14.13 1.27
N CYS A 408 -2.86 -13.57 2.38
CA CYS A 408 -3.07 -14.13 3.71
C CYS A 408 -4.54 -14.25 4.13
N HIS A 409 -5.43 -13.43 3.55
CA HIS A 409 -6.86 -13.43 3.86
C HIS A 409 -7.72 -14.11 2.80
N GLY A 410 -7.10 -14.81 1.84
CA GLY A 410 -7.82 -15.55 0.79
C GLY A 410 -8.46 -14.64 -0.27
N ALA A 411 -8.09 -13.36 -0.32
CA ALA A 411 -8.59 -12.39 -1.31
C ALA A 411 -7.98 -12.64 -2.70
N LYS A 412 -8.43 -11.91 -3.71
CA LYS A 412 -7.93 -12.05 -5.09
C LYS A 412 -7.22 -10.80 -5.59
N ILE A 413 -6.21 -11.00 -6.44
CA ILE A 413 -5.37 -9.94 -7.00
C ILE A 413 -5.55 -9.92 -8.51
N GLY A 414 -6.09 -8.82 -9.04
CA GLY A 414 -6.18 -8.57 -10.47
C GLY A 414 -5.02 -7.68 -10.94
N PHE A 415 -4.25 -8.13 -11.91
CA PHE A 415 -3.15 -7.38 -12.51
C PHE A 415 -3.66 -6.41 -13.59
N PHE A 416 -3.07 -5.22 -13.64
CA PHE A 416 -3.28 -4.30 -14.75
C PHE A 416 -2.65 -4.83 -16.05
N GLN A 417 -3.01 -4.24 -17.20
CA GLN A 417 -2.55 -4.73 -18.51
C GLN A 417 -1.11 -4.34 -18.89
N GLY A 418 -0.33 -3.77 -17.96
CA GLY A 418 1.04 -3.31 -18.23
C GLY A 418 1.15 -1.87 -18.75
N ASP A 419 0.02 -1.21 -19.08
CA ASP A 419 -0.01 0.19 -19.51
C ASP A 419 -0.81 1.06 -18.54
N ILE A 420 -0.11 1.97 -17.84
CA ILE A 420 -0.71 2.90 -16.87
C ILE A 420 -1.76 3.85 -17.48
N ARG A 421 -1.73 4.05 -18.80
CA ARG A 421 -2.74 4.85 -19.52
C ARG A 421 -4.09 4.14 -19.56
N LEU A 422 -4.09 2.80 -19.50
CA LEU A 422 -5.26 1.95 -19.49
C LEU A 422 -5.76 1.60 -18.07
N LEU A 423 -5.08 2.07 -17.01
CA LEU A 423 -5.45 1.74 -15.63
C LEU A 423 -6.93 2.05 -15.30
N MET A 424 -7.51 3.13 -15.81
CA MET A 424 -8.92 3.45 -15.55
C MET A 424 -9.89 2.45 -16.21
N ASP A 425 -9.47 1.82 -17.31
CA ASP A 425 -10.20 0.72 -17.92
C ASP A 425 -10.08 -0.56 -17.07
N ASP A 426 -8.87 -0.84 -16.57
CA ASP A 426 -8.63 -1.95 -15.62
C ASP A 426 -9.45 -1.84 -14.34
N LEU A 427 -9.50 -0.67 -13.73
CA LEU A 427 -10.32 -0.44 -12.53
C LEU A 427 -11.82 -0.70 -12.79
N LYS A 428 -12.32 -0.30 -13.96
CA LYS A 428 -13.72 -0.53 -14.34
C LYS A 428 -14.03 -2.01 -14.55
N ALA A 429 -13.13 -2.73 -15.23
CA ALA A 429 -13.30 -4.15 -15.50
C ALA A 429 -13.14 -5.00 -14.22
N LEU A 430 -12.15 -4.68 -13.39
CA LEU A 430 -11.84 -5.45 -12.18
C LEU A 430 -12.82 -5.15 -11.03
N GLN A 431 -13.27 -3.89 -10.92
CA GLN A 431 -14.03 -3.38 -9.79
C GLN A 431 -13.36 -3.69 -8.42
N PRO A 432 -12.13 -3.19 -8.18
CA PRO A 432 -11.39 -3.52 -6.97
C PRO A 432 -12.09 -2.99 -5.71
N THR A 433 -11.90 -3.69 -4.60
CA THR A 433 -12.28 -3.22 -3.26
C THR A 433 -11.12 -2.52 -2.55
N ILE A 434 -9.89 -2.93 -2.84
CA ILE A 434 -8.65 -2.39 -2.28
C ILE A 434 -7.84 -1.72 -3.40
N PHE A 435 -7.44 -0.47 -3.18
CA PHE A 435 -6.73 0.32 -4.18
C PHE A 435 -5.52 1.04 -3.58
N PRO A 436 -4.31 0.46 -3.68
CA PRO A 436 -3.09 1.15 -3.29
C PRO A 436 -2.81 2.26 -4.31
N VAL A 437 -2.42 3.44 -3.83
CA VAL A 437 -2.22 4.63 -4.66
C VAL A 437 -1.00 5.42 -4.21
N VAL A 438 -0.39 6.13 -5.14
CA VAL A 438 0.71 7.06 -4.85
C VAL A 438 0.23 8.50 -5.04
N PRO A 439 0.82 9.49 -4.33
CA PRO A 439 0.39 10.89 -4.40
C PRO A 439 0.28 11.44 -5.83
N ARG A 440 1.20 11.05 -6.72
CA ARG A 440 1.18 11.45 -8.12
C ARG A 440 -0.09 11.01 -8.85
N LEU A 441 -0.59 9.81 -8.57
CA LEU A 441 -1.84 9.32 -9.15
C LEU A 441 -3.05 10.08 -8.60
N LEU A 442 -3.06 10.35 -7.28
CA LEU A 442 -4.09 11.15 -6.63
C LEU A 442 -4.14 12.57 -7.21
N ASN A 443 -2.99 13.25 -7.35
CA ASN A 443 -2.89 14.56 -8.00
C ASN A 443 -3.46 14.52 -9.43
N ARG A 444 -3.09 13.52 -10.23
CA ARG A 444 -3.61 13.37 -11.60
C ARG A 444 -5.12 13.16 -11.63
N MET A 445 -5.67 12.41 -10.68
CA MET A 445 -7.12 12.21 -10.54
C MET A 445 -7.82 13.51 -10.15
N PHE A 446 -7.29 14.20 -9.13
CA PHE A 446 -7.77 15.51 -8.69
C PHE A 446 -7.81 16.51 -9.84
N ASP A 447 -6.69 16.71 -10.54
CA ASP A 447 -6.58 17.65 -11.67
C ASP A 447 -7.54 17.30 -12.80
N ARG A 448 -7.70 16.00 -13.10
CA ARG A 448 -8.63 15.54 -14.13
C ARG A 448 -10.08 15.82 -13.76
N ILE A 449 -10.47 15.60 -12.50
CA ILE A 449 -11.85 15.79 -12.05
C ILE A 449 -12.20 17.28 -11.98
N PHE A 450 -11.34 18.10 -11.36
CA PHE A 450 -11.54 19.55 -11.32
C PHE A 450 -11.42 20.19 -12.71
N GLY A 451 -10.54 19.66 -13.56
CA GLY A 451 -10.36 20.08 -14.94
C GLY A 451 -11.53 19.71 -15.87
N GLN A 452 -12.45 18.84 -15.46
CA GLN A 452 -13.70 18.56 -16.19
C GLN A 452 -14.85 19.52 -15.82
N ALA A 453 -14.70 20.25 -14.71
CA ALA A 453 -15.65 21.28 -14.30
C ALA A 453 -15.41 22.58 -15.10
N ASN A 454 -15.82 22.57 -16.38
CA ASN A 454 -15.51 23.65 -17.33
C ASN A 454 -16.44 24.85 -17.27
N THR A 455 -17.52 24.78 -16.49
CA THR A 455 -18.48 25.87 -16.34
C THR A 455 -18.51 26.35 -14.89
N THR A 456 -18.80 27.63 -14.68
CA THR A 456 -18.87 28.24 -13.34
C THR A 456 -19.84 27.50 -12.44
N LEU A 457 -21.00 27.07 -12.98
CA LEU A 457 -21.99 26.29 -12.24
C LEU A 457 -21.45 24.90 -11.84
N LYS A 458 -20.77 24.19 -12.75
CA LYS A 458 -20.18 22.88 -12.43
C LYS A 458 -19.09 22.99 -11.37
N ARG A 459 -18.24 24.02 -11.44
CA ARG A 459 -17.21 24.29 -10.42
C ARG A 459 -17.82 24.60 -9.08
N TRP A 460 -18.80 25.50 -9.05
CA TRP A 460 -19.51 25.85 -7.83
C TRP A 460 -20.20 24.64 -7.19
N LEU A 461 -20.86 23.82 -8.00
CA LEU A 461 -21.54 22.61 -7.52
C LEU A 461 -20.55 21.58 -6.97
N LEU A 462 -19.43 21.37 -7.65
CA LEU A 462 -18.36 20.47 -7.19
C LEU A 462 -17.75 20.96 -5.88
N ASP A 463 -17.38 22.24 -5.80
CA ASP A 463 -16.81 22.86 -4.58
C ASP A 463 -17.80 22.76 -3.40
N PHE A 464 -19.08 23.04 -3.65
CA PHE A 464 -20.11 22.92 -2.62
C PHE A 464 -20.26 21.48 -2.12
N ALA A 465 -20.29 20.51 -3.03
CA ALA A 465 -20.39 19.10 -2.68
C ALA A 465 -19.15 18.58 -1.94
N SER A 466 -17.96 18.98 -2.37
CA SER A 466 -16.69 18.67 -1.69
C SER A 466 -16.66 19.24 -0.27
N LYS A 467 -17.06 20.50 -0.06
CA LYS A 467 -17.16 21.10 1.28
C LYS A 467 -18.16 20.38 2.19
N ARG A 468 -19.29 19.91 1.64
CA ARG A 468 -20.27 19.10 2.39
C ARG A 468 -19.68 17.77 2.84
N LYS A 469 -18.91 17.11 1.96
CA LYS A 469 -18.20 15.87 2.27
C LYS A 469 -17.08 16.08 3.28
N GLU A 470 -16.31 17.13 3.12
CA GLU A 470 -15.26 17.50 4.06
C GLU A 470 -15.83 17.75 5.47
N ALA A 471 -16.98 18.40 5.59
CA ALA A 471 -17.65 18.57 6.89
C ALA A 471 -18.05 17.24 7.53
N GLU A 472 -18.53 16.26 6.74
CA GLU A 472 -18.79 14.91 7.23
C GLU A 472 -17.50 14.23 7.70
N LEU A 473 -16.43 14.28 6.89
CA LEU A 473 -15.12 13.72 7.24
C LEU A 473 -14.57 14.32 8.53
N ARG A 474 -14.65 15.64 8.72
CA ARG A 474 -14.23 16.33 9.96
C ARG A 474 -15.03 15.89 11.19
N SER A 475 -16.27 15.44 11.00
CA SER A 475 -17.09 14.85 12.07
C SER A 475 -16.88 13.33 12.24
N GLY A 476 -15.92 12.74 11.52
CA GLY A 476 -15.62 11.31 11.51
C GLY A 476 -16.59 10.47 10.67
N ILE A 477 -17.52 11.10 9.95
CA ILE A 477 -18.50 10.40 9.11
C ILE A 477 -17.86 10.09 7.74
N ILE A 478 -17.56 8.81 7.50
CA ILE A 478 -17.08 8.32 6.21
C ILE A 478 -18.19 7.48 5.57
N ARG A 479 -18.71 7.93 4.43
CA ARG A 479 -19.78 7.25 3.68
C ARG A 479 -19.69 7.55 2.19
N ASN A 480 -20.22 6.66 1.37
CA ASN A 480 -20.27 6.78 -0.10
C ASN A 480 -21.72 6.85 -0.66
N ASN A 481 -22.72 7.05 0.21
CA ASN A 481 -24.14 6.95 -0.15
C ASN A 481 -24.96 8.23 0.12
N SER A 482 -24.31 9.38 0.28
CA SER A 482 -24.96 10.68 0.43
C SER A 482 -25.67 11.13 -0.86
N LEU A 483 -26.50 12.17 -0.75
CA LEU A 483 -27.11 12.82 -1.92
C LEU A 483 -26.04 13.30 -2.92
N TRP A 484 -24.92 13.85 -2.42
CA TRP A 484 -23.81 14.31 -3.24
C TRP A 484 -23.08 13.18 -3.94
N ASP A 485 -23.02 12.00 -3.32
CA ASP A 485 -22.49 10.81 -4.00
C ASP A 485 -23.35 10.47 -5.20
N ARG A 486 -24.68 10.40 -5.03
CA ARG A 486 -25.58 10.07 -6.14
C ARG A 486 -25.52 11.08 -7.29
N LEU A 487 -25.38 12.37 -6.98
CA LEU A 487 -25.41 13.43 -7.97
C LEU A 487 -24.06 13.71 -8.65
N ILE A 488 -22.95 13.61 -7.90
CA ILE A 488 -21.63 14.09 -8.33
C ILE A 488 -20.60 12.97 -8.25
N PHE A 489 -20.37 12.43 -7.05
CA PHE A 489 -19.24 11.50 -6.85
C PHE A 489 -19.44 10.10 -7.44
N HIS A 490 -20.68 9.70 -7.77
CA HIS A 490 -20.97 8.40 -8.37
C HIS A 490 -20.20 8.18 -9.67
N LYS A 491 -20.00 9.23 -10.48
CA LYS A 491 -19.19 9.14 -11.70
C LYS A 491 -17.72 8.87 -11.41
N ILE A 492 -17.18 9.49 -10.35
CA ILE A 492 -15.81 9.30 -9.88
C ILE A 492 -15.65 7.89 -9.32
N GLN A 493 -16.55 7.48 -8.42
CA GLN A 493 -16.57 6.13 -7.86
C GLN A 493 -16.68 5.06 -8.95
N SER A 494 -17.58 5.25 -9.93
CA SER A 494 -17.73 4.34 -11.07
C SER A 494 -16.47 4.26 -11.93
N SER A 495 -15.71 5.36 -12.06
CA SER A 495 -14.44 5.37 -12.80
C SER A 495 -13.34 4.54 -12.12
N LEU A 496 -13.45 4.33 -10.80
CA LEU A 496 -12.61 3.46 -9.99
C LEU A 496 -13.20 2.04 -9.84
N GLY A 497 -14.26 1.71 -10.59
CA GLY A 497 -14.92 0.41 -10.54
C GLY A 497 -16.09 0.29 -9.55
N GLY A 498 -16.30 1.30 -8.70
CA GLY A 498 -17.50 1.44 -7.85
C GLY A 498 -17.54 0.60 -6.58
N LYS A 499 -16.55 -0.28 -6.35
CA LYS A 499 -16.48 -1.17 -5.18
C LYS A 499 -15.36 -0.83 -4.19
N VAL A 500 -14.55 0.19 -4.49
CA VAL A 500 -13.43 0.61 -3.63
C VAL A 500 -13.94 0.98 -2.24
N ARG A 501 -13.39 0.32 -1.23
CA ARG A 501 -13.71 0.55 0.18
C ARG A 501 -12.48 0.93 1.02
N LEU A 502 -11.28 0.67 0.50
CA LEU A 502 -10.01 1.08 1.10
C LEU A 502 -9.06 1.60 0.04
N MET A 503 -8.56 2.82 0.25
CA MET A 503 -7.46 3.41 -0.51
C MET A 503 -6.28 3.60 0.43
N ILE A 504 -5.10 3.13 0.02
CA ILE A 504 -3.88 3.22 0.84
C ILE A 504 -2.91 4.11 0.09
N THR A 505 -2.38 5.15 0.73
CA THR A 505 -1.40 6.05 0.11
C THR A 505 -0.09 6.06 0.87
N GLY A 506 1.03 6.11 0.13
CA GLY A 506 2.37 6.06 0.69
C GLY A 506 3.44 6.42 -0.34
N ALA A 507 4.69 6.06 -0.02
CA ALA A 507 5.92 6.32 -0.78
C ALA A 507 6.36 7.79 -0.90
N ALA A 508 5.45 8.76 -0.86
CA ALA A 508 5.75 10.18 -0.96
C ALA A 508 4.72 11.04 -0.18
N PRO A 509 5.02 12.30 0.15
CA PRO A 509 4.06 13.21 0.76
C PRO A 509 2.92 13.58 -0.20
N VAL A 510 1.72 13.79 0.34
CA VAL A 510 0.53 14.27 -0.38
C VAL A 510 0.00 15.53 0.29
N SER A 511 -0.49 16.49 -0.51
CA SER A 511 -1.08 17.71 0.05
C SER A 511 -2.40 17.42 0.76
N ALA A 512 -2.68 18.15 1.84
CA ALA A 512 -3.94 17.99 2.58
C ALA A 512 -5.17 18.17 1.69
N THR A 513 -5.11 19.11 0.73
CA THR A 513 -6.20 19.36 -0.23
C THR A 513 -6.49 18.13 -1.08
N VAL A 514 -5.45 17.48 -1.61
CA VAL A 514 -5.60 16.31 -2.49
C VAL A 514 -5.97 15.06 -1.70
N LEU A 515 -5.47 14.93 -0.47
CA LEU A 515 -5.82 13.80 0.40
C LEU A 515 -7.27 13.89 0.92
N THR A 516 -7.77 15.10 1.16
CA THR A 516 -9.14 15.34 1.66
C THR A 516 -10.19 15.13 0.56
N PHE A 517 -9.83 15.42 -0.69
CA PHE A 517 -10.68 15.25 -1.85
C PHE A 517 -10.78 13.76 -2.25
#